data_AF-A0A292IIA2-F1
#
_entry.id   AF-A0A292IIA2-F1
#
_cell.length_a   1.000
_cell.length_b   1.000
_cell.length_c   1.000
_cell.angle_alpha   90.00
_cell.angle_beta   90.00
_cell.angle_gamma   90.00
#
_symmetry.space_group_name_H-M   'P 1'
#
loop_
_entity.id
_entity.type
_entity.pdbx_description
1 polymer ?
#
loop_
_entity_poly.entity_id
_entity_poly.type
_entity_poly.pdbx_seq_one_letter_code
_entity_poly.pdbx_strand_id
1 'polypeptide(L)'
;MSDLIDKAYEIAVKEFKNKPFAFNRLWNELTKTEKISNQDKPKLIGGFYVDLLQDPRFVHVGDRNWRLRSTMKYEEWDKITQLMYGVKEYYEEGYEDLVEKQQEEKTTEEIGPDMSNEDNVSDTVYLDSLLSTNIPEDEDNS
;
A
#
# COMPACT_ATOMS: atom_id res chain seq x y z
N MET A 1 18.88 6.49 -7.73
CA MET A 1 18.53 5.44 -8.70
C MET A 1 17.15 5.69 -9.34
N SER A 2 16.57 6.89 -9.19
CA SER A 2 15.20 7.24 -9.63
C SER A 2 15.03 7.48 -11.15
N ASP A 3 16.12 7.69 -11.90
CA ASP A 3 16.01 8.07 -13.32
C ASP A 3 15.43 6.95 -14.20
N LEU A 4 15.77 5.68 -13.95
CA LEU A 4 15.30 4.56 -14.76
C LEU A 4 13.79 4.29 -14.60
N ILE A 5 13.26 4.48 -13.38
CA ILE A 5 11.82 4.26 -13.13
C ILE A 5 10.97 5.38 -13.74
N ASP A 6 11.45 6.63 -13.73
CA ASP A 6 10.79 7.74 -14.40
C ASP A 6 10.75 7.56 -15.92
N LYS A 7 11.87 7.16 -16.52
CA LYS A 7 11.94 6.79 -17.95
C LYS A 7 11.04 5.60 -18.29
N ALA A 8 10.99 4.60 -17.42
CA ALA A 8 10.07 3.48 -17.59
C ALA A 8 8.61 3.93 -17.58
N TYR A 9 8.25 4.89 -16.72
CA TYR A 9 6.90 5.46 -16.68
C TYR A 9 6.57 6.20 -17.99
N GLU A 10 7.48 7.02 -18.51
CA GLU A 10 7.30 7.68 -19.80
C GLU A 10 7.07 6.70 -20.94
N ILE A 11 7.86 5.62 -20.99
CA ILE A 11 7.71 4.54 -21.97
C ILE A 11 6.36 3.86 -21.80
N ALA A 12 5.96 3.55 -20.58
CA ALA A 12 4.69 2.87 -20.31
C ALA A 12 3.48 3.72 -20.73
N VAL A 13 3.52 5.03 -20.49
CA VAL A 13 2.47 5.96 -20.92
C VAL A 13 2.34 5.98 -22.44
N LYS A 14 3.46 5.98 -23.16
CA LYS A 14 3.48 6.01 -24.64
C LYS A 14 3.04 4.68 -25.25
N GLU A 15 3.61 3.57 -24.79
CA GLU A 15 3.51 2.25 -25.43
C GLU A 15 2.32 1.39 -24.94
N PHE A 16 2.02 1.41 -23.64
CA PHE A 16 1.04 0.48 -23.06
C PHE A 16 -0.31 1.15 -22.78
N LYS A 17 -0.32 2.45 -22.50
CA LYS A 17 -1.55 3.22 -22.21
C LYS A 17 -2.39 2.48 -21.15
N ASN A 18 -3.62 2.08 -21.46
CA ASN A 18 -4.50 1.37 -20.52
C ASN A 18 -4.30 -0.16 -20.48
N LYS A 19 -3.43 -0.72 -21.34
CA LYS A 19 -3.29 -2.17 -21.48
C LYS A 19 -2.34 -2.74 -20.44
N PRO A 20 -2.63 -3.94 -19.89
CA PRO A 20 -1.67 -4.67 -19.09
C PRO A 20 -0.39 -5.00 -19.87
N PHE A 21 0.75 -5.01 -19.19
CA PHE A 21 2.04 -5.37 -19.75
C PHE A 21 2.88 -6.18 -18.77
N ALA A 22 3.70 -7.10 -19.30
CA ALA A 22 4.64 -7.86 -18.51
C ALA A 22 5.91 -7.03 -18.20
N PHE A 23 6.52 -7.27 -17.03
CA PHE A 23 7.79 -6.65 -16.64
C PHE A 23 8.88 -6.75 -17.72
N ASN A 24 9.08 -7.96 -18.27
CA ASN A 24 10.10 -8.21 -19.28
C ASN A 24 9.93 -7.32 -20.52
N ARG A 25 8.68 -7.02 -20.89
CA ARG A 25 8.38 -6.15 -22.03
C ARG A 25 8.80 -4.72 -21.73
N LEU A 26 8.44 -4.19 -20.56
CA LEU A 26 8.85 -2.85 -20.13
C LEU A 26 10.38 -2.75 -20.03
N TRP A 27 11.04 -3.72 -19.39
CA TRP A 27 12.49 -3.75 -19.25
C TRP A 27 13.23 -3.79 -20.59
N ASN A 28 12.72 -4.57 -21.55
CA ASN A 28 13.30 -4.62 -22.89
C ASN A 28 13.17 -3.29 -23.62
N GLU A 29 12.02 -2.60 -23.53
CA GLU A 29 11.85 -1.29 -24.16
C GLU A 29 12.69 -0.20 -23.48
N LEU A 30 12.78 -0.22 -22.14
CA LEU A 30 13.63 0.69 -21.38
C LEU A 30 15.10 0.54 -21.77
N THR A 31 15.61 -0.69 -21.76
CA THR A 31 17.03 -0.93 -22.07
C THR A 31 17.38 -0.63 -23.52
N LYS A 32 16.44 -0.76 -24.46
CA LYS A 32 16.62 -0.29 -25.85
C LYS A 32 16.66 1.23 -25.92
N THR A 33 15.72 1.92 -25.27
CA THR A 33 15.59 3.38 -25.30
C THR A 33 16.80 4.06 -24.66
N GLU A 34 17.23 3.56 -23.51
CA GLU A 34 18.40 4.05 -22.76
C GLU A 34 19.73 3.52 -23.29
N LYS A 35 19.71 2.69 -24.34
CA LYS A 35 20.91 2.07 -24.96
C LYS A 35 21.79 1.33 -23.94
N ILE A 36 21.17 0.67 -22.97
CA ILE A 36 21.86 -0.10 -21.93
C ILE A 36 22.50 -1.35 -22.57
N SER A 37 23.80 -1.51 -22.33
CA SER A 37 24.57 -2.62 -22.88
C SER A 37 24.08 -3.98 -22.35
N ASN A 38 24.23 -5.05 -23.13
CA ASN A 38 23.86 -6.39 -22.68
C ASN A 38 24.69 -6.87 -21.47
N GLN A 39 25.88 -6.30 -21.24
CA GLN A 39 26.72 -6.62 -20.08
C GLN A 39 26.21 -5.96 -18.78
N ASP A 40 25.50 -4.83 -18.90
CA ASP A 40 25.02 -4.08 -17.73
C ASP A 40 23.58 -4.42 -17.36
N LYS A 41 22.77 -4.93 -18.31
CA LYS A 41 21.39 -5.38 -18.04
C LYS A 41 21.27 -6.29 -16.81
N PRO A 42 22.10 -7.33 -16.62
CA PRO A 42 21.98 -8.21 -15.45
C PRO A 42 22.30 -7.53 -14.12
N LYS A 43 23.13 -6.48 -14.14
CA LYS A 43 23.49 -5.72 -12.93
C LYS A 43 22.39 -4.75 -12.51
N LEU A 44 21.62 -4.24 -13.46
CA LEU A 44 20.60 -3.21 -13.23
C LEU A 44 19.19 -3.78 -13.03
N ILE A 45 18.88 -4.94 -13.63
CA ILE A 45 17.51 -5.49 -13.64
C ILE A 45 16.94 -5.73 -12.23
N GLY A 46 17.78 -6.17 -11.29
CA GLY A 46 17.36 -6.41 -9.90
C GLY A 46 16.94 -5.13 -9.20
N GLY A 47 17.79 -4.10 -9.24
CA GLY A 47 17.48 -2.78 -8.68
C GLY A 47 16.23 -2.17 -9.32
N PHE A 48 16.15 -2.20 -10.64
CA PHE A 48 14.97 -1.70 -11.37
C PHE A 48 13.69 -2.44 -11.00
N TYR A 49 13.74 -3.75 -10.77
CA TYR A 49 12.56 -4.50 -10.34
C TYR A 49 12.09 -4.10 -8.94
N VAL A 50 13.03 -3.83 -8.02
CA VAL A 50 12.71 -3.30 -6.68
C VAL A 50 12.09 -1.90 -6.79
N ASP A 51 12.68 -1.03 -7.61
CA ASP A 51 12.15 0.32 -7.85
C ASP A 51 10.72 0.26 -8.42
N LEU A 52 10.46 -0.66 -9.34
CA LEU A 52 9.12 -0.88 -9.91
C LEU A 52 8.09 -1.36 -8.87
N LEU A 53 8.50 -2.25 -7.96
CA LEU A 53 7.63 -2.74 -6.89
C LEU A 53 7.24 -1.64 -5.88
N GLN A 54 8.15 -0.68 -5.67
CA GLN A 54 7.95 0.42 -4.71
C GLN A 54 7.21 1.62 -5.34
N ASP A 55 7.16 1.71 -6.66
CA ASP A 55 6.57 2.85 -7.35
C ASP A 55 5.03 2.72 -7.46
N PRO A 56 4.24 3.61 -6.82
CA PRO A 56 2.78 3.52 -6.79
C PRO A 56 2.11 3.83 -8.14
N ARG A 57 2.86 4.34 -9.12
CA ARG A 57 2.35 4.58 -10.48
C ARG A 57 2.14 3.27 -11.24
N PHE A 58 2.82 2.20 -10.84
CA PHE A 58 2.70 0.86 -11.41
C PHE A 58 1.90 -0.05 -10.47
N VAL A 59 0.82 -0.62 -10.99
CA VAL A 59 -0.06 -1.49 -10.21
C VAL A 59 0.03 -2.91 -10.74
N HIS A 60 0.32 -3.86 -9.86
CA HIS A 60 0.30 -5.27 -10.19
C HIS A 60 -1.15 -5.76 -10.31
N VAL A 61 -1.50 -6.36 -11.45
CA VAL A 61 -2.89 -6.75 -11.77
C VAL A 61 -3.07 -8.27 -11.88
N GLY A 62 -2.11 -9.04 -11.38
CA GLY A 62 -2.11 -10.51 -11.47
C GLY A 62 -1.32 -11.04 -12.67
N ASP A 63 -1.04 -12.34 -12.67
CA ASP A 63 -0.31 -13.06 -13.73
C ASP A 63 1.02 -12.42 -14.16
N ARG A 64 1.72 -11.76 -13.22
CA ARG A 64 2.97 -11.03 -13.45
C ARG A 64 2.81 -9.85 -14.45
N ASN A 65 1.59 -9.33 -14.58
CA ASN A 65 1.27 -8.16 -15.38
C ASN A 65 1.11 -6.90 -14.53
N TRP A 66 1.41 -5.79 -15.17
CA TRP A 66 1.39 -4.45 -14.62
C TRP A 66 0.49 -3.54 -15.44
N ARG A 67 -0.13 -2.55 -14.80
CA ARG A 67 -0.87 -1.46 -15.44
C ARG A 67 -0.49 -0.14 -14.79
N LEU A 68 -0.69 0.96 -15.51
CA LEU A 68 -0.49 2.29 -14.96
C LEU A 68 -1.69 2.71 -14.11
N ARG A 69 -1.43 3.17 -12.89
CA ARG A 69 -2.44 3.69 -11.96
C ARG A 69 -3.28 4.80 -12.59
N SER A 70 -2.65 5.68 -13.37
CA SER A 70 -3.30 6.79 -14.06
C SER A 70 -4.36 6.38 -15.08
N THR A 71 -4.40 5.10 -15.47
CA THR A 71 -5.37 4.55 -16.44
C THR A 71 -6.45 3.69 -15.80
N MET A 72 -6.42 3.53 -14.47
CA MET A 72 -7.40 2.75 -13.72
C MET A 72 -8.52 3.64 -13.21
N LYS A 73 -9.74 3.10 -13.20
CA LYS A 73 -10.83 3.71 -12.44
C LYS A 73 -10.63 3.46 -10.95
N TYR A 74 -11.25 4.31 -10.13
CA TYR A 74 -11.16 4.19 -8.68
C TYR A 74 -11.69 2.83 -8.20
N GLU A 75 -12.82 2.35 -8.73
CA GLU A 75 -13.42 1.09 -8.29
C GLU A 75 -12.56 -0.14 -8.64
N GLU A 76 -11.81 -0.08 -9.75
CA GLU A 76 -10.86 -1.15 -10.10
C GLU A 76 -9.67 -1.16 -9.13
N TRP A 77 -9.13 0.02 -8.84
CA TRP A 77 -8.00 0.16 -7.94
C TRP A 77 -8.35 -0.23 -6.51
N ASP A 78 -9.51 0.22 -6.00
CA ASP A 78 -9.99 -0.11 -4.66
C ASP A 78 -10.12 -1.62 -4.46
N LYS A 79 -10.68 -2.34 -5.45
CA LYS A 79 -10.73 -3.81 -5.43
C LYS A 79 -9.35 -4.45 -5.40
N ILE A 80 -8.39 -3.97 -6.20
CA ILE A 80 -7.02 -4.51 -6.21
C ILE A 80 -6.36 -4.29 -4.84
N THR A 81 -6.54 -3.10 -4.26
CA THR A 81 -6.02 -2.77 -2.93
C THR A 81 -6.65 -3.65 -1.84
N GLN A 82 -7.97 -3.87 -1.87
CA GLN A 82 -8.64 -4.80 -0.96
C GLN A 82 -8.17 -6.24 -1.15
N LEU A 83 -7.90 -6.69 -2.38
CA LEU A 83 -7.36 -8.04 -2.60
C LEU A 83 -5.92 -8.20 -2.11
N MET A 84 -5.13 -7.13 -2.14
CA MET A 84 -3.71 -7.15 -1.76
C MET A 84 -3.50 -6.94 -0.25
N TYR A 85 -4.28 -6.05 0.36
CA TYR A 85 -4.11 -5.60 1.74
C TYR A 85 -5.35 -5.79 2.61
N GLY A 86 -6.47 -6.22 2.03
CA GLY A 86 -7.69 -6.46 2.77
C GLY A 86 -7.43 -7.54 3.81
N VAL A 87 -7.58 -7.14 5.07
CA VAL A 87 -7.62 -8.09 6.18
C VAL A 87 -8.90 -8.88 6.00
N LYS A 88 -8.77 -10.14 5.59
CA LYS A 88 -9.89 -11.06 5.63
C LYS A 88 -10.16 -11.34 7.09
N GLU A 89 -11.19 -10.72 7.65
CA GLU A 89 -11.62 -10.99 9.01
C GLU A 89 -12.14 -12.43 9.06
N TYR A 90 -11.41 -13.29 9.76
CA TYR A 90 -11.82 -14.65 10.04
C TYR A 90 -12.56 -14.63 11.37
N TYR A 91 -13.88 -14.64 11.28
CA TYR A 91 -14.73 -14.82 12.45
C TYR A 91 -14.76 -16.31 12.81
N GLU A 92 -14.62 -16.62 14.10
CA GLU A 92 -14.81 -17.98 14.61
C GLU A 92 -16.29 -18.36 14.49
N GLU A 93 -16.59 -19.63 14.22
CA GLU A 93 -17.97 -20.14 14.13
C GLU A 93 -18.70 -19.84 15.46
N GLY A 94 -19.74 -19.00 15.42
CA GLY A 94 -20.44 -18.49 16.61
C GLY A 94 -20.11 -17.04 17.03
N TYR A 95 -19.22 -16.33 16.33
CA TYR A 95 -18.99 -14.90 16.56
C TYR A 95 -20.22 -14.03 16.22
N GLU A 96 -20.98 -14.42 15.20
CA GLU A 96 -22.21 -13.73 14.76
C GLU A 96 -23.23 -13.65 15.92
N ASP A 97 -23.39 -14.74 16.68
CA ASP A 97 -24.27 -14.83 17.86
C ASP A 97 -23.85 -13.89 19.01
N LEU A 98 -22.56 -13.52 19.10
CA LEU A 98 -22.04 -12.59 20.11
C LEU A 98 -22.31 -11.12 19.73
N VAL A 99 -22.29 -10.79 18.44
CA VAL A 99 -22.56 -9.43 17.95
C VAL A 99 -24.04 -9.11 18.08
N GLU A 100 -24.93 -10.05 17.78
CA GLU A 100 -26.38 -9.87 17.90
C GLU A 100 -26.81 -9.63 19.35
N LYS A 101 -26.27 -10.41 20.31
CA LYS A 101 -26.54 -10.20 21.75
C LYS A 101 -26.16 -8.81 22.26
N GLN A 102 -25.04 -8.26 21.80
CA GLN A 102 -24.60 -6.92 22.22
C GLN A 102 -25.50 -5.79 21.69
N GLN A 103 -26.18 -6.02 20.55
CA GLN A 103 -27.12 -5.04 19.98
C GLN A 103 -28.47 -5.12 20.69
N GLU A 104 -28.95 -6.32 21.04
CA GLU A 104 -30.18 -6.51 21.80
C GLU A 104 -30.09 -5.92 23.22
N GLU A 105 -28.95 -6.08 23.90
CA GLU A 105 -28.70 -5.48 25.22
C GLU A 105 -28.73 -3.95 25.17
N LYS A 106 -28.18 -3.32 24.13
CA LYS A 106 -28.20 -1.85 23.94
C LYS A 106 -29.59 -1.28 23.67
N THR A 107 -30.51 -2.06 23.10
CA THR A 107 -31.85 -1.55 22.73
C THR A 107 -32.82 -1.50 23.91
N THR A 108 -32.45 -2.08 25.06
CA THR A 108 -33.31 -2.18 26.25
C THR A 108 -33.03 -1.09 27.30
N GLU A 109 -31.97 -0.30 27.14
CA GLU A 109 -31.61 0.80 28.03
C GLU A 109 -31.69 2.16 27.34
N GLU A 110 -32.89 2.75 27.25
CA GLU A 110 -33.02 4.21 27.24
C GLU A 110 -34.03 4.65 28.30
N ILE A 111 -33.57 5.43 29.30
CA ILE A 111 -33.92 6.85 29.50
C ILE A 111 -33.08 7.45 30.66
N GLY A 112 -32.14 8.33 30.27
CA GLY A 112 -31.89 9.66 30.88
C GLY A 112 -30.61 9.87 31.73
N PRO A 113 -30.14 11.12 31.90
CA PRO A 113 -30.10 12.28 31.00
C PRO A 113 -28.65 12.68 30.62
N ASP A 114 -28.57 13.57 29.61
CA ASP A 114 -27.39 14.30 29.12
C ASP A 114 -26.48 14.87 30.24
N MET A 115 -25.20 14.50 30.19
CA MET A 115 -24.10 15.25 30.80
C MET A 115 -22.95 15.30 29.79
N SER A 116 -23.00 16.31 28.92
CA SER A 116 -21.82 16.87 28.27
C SER A 116 -20.62 16.91 29.23
N ASN A 117 -19.53 16.27 28.85
CA ASN A 117 -18.20 16.79 29.15
C ASN A 117 -17.26 16.38 28.01
N GLU A 118 -16.79 17.42 27.33
CA GLU A 118 -15.68 17.43 26.39
C GLU A 118 -14.45 16.80 27.04
N ASP A 119 -13.91 15.74 26.43
CA ASP A 119 -12.47 15.48 26.43
C ASP A 119 -12.15 14.73 25.14
N ASN A 120 -12.07 15.51 24.06
CA ASN A 120 -11.56 15.08 22.76
C ASN A 120 -10.05 14.86 22.87
N VAL A 121 -9.64 13.71 23.42
CA VAL A 121 -8.25 13.26 23.33
C VAL A 121 -8.03 12.80 21.89
N SER A 122 -7.49 13.71 21.09
CA SER A 122 -7.13 13.46 19.70
C SER A 122 -6.20 12.23 19.60
N ASP A 123 -6.50 11.32 18.68
CA ASP A 123 -5.73 10.11 18.36
C ASP A 123 -4.22 10.37 18.11
N THR A 124 -3.83 11.63 17.88
CA THR A 124 -2.43 12.04 17.76
C THR A 124 -1.63 11.89 19.06
N VAL A 125 -2.27 12.00 20.22
CA VAL A 125 -1.58 11.94 21.53
C VAL A 125 -1.16 10.51 21.90
N TYR A 126 -1.93 9.52 21.44
CA TYR A 126 -1.64 8.10 21.70
C TYR A 126 -0.44 7.59 20.89
N LEU A 127 -0.28 8.08 19.67
CA LEU A 127 0.87 7.77 18.80
C LEU A 127 2.18 8.36 19.32
N ASP A 128 2.15 9.58 19.87
CA ASP A 128 3.33 10.25 20.39
C ASP A 128 3.89 9.55 21.64
N SER A 129 3.01 9.03 22.49
CA SER A 129 3.38 8.24 23.67
C SER A 129 4.04 6.89 23.33
N LEU A 130 3.78 6.32 22.15
CA LEU A 130 4.39 5.07 21.72
C LEU A 130 5.79 5.29 21.12
N LEU A 131 6.03 6.47 20.55
CA LEU A 131 7.30 6.85 19.94
C LEU A 131 8.29 7.42 20.96
N SER A 132 7.82 7.89 22.11
CA SER A 132 8.65 8.53 23.14
C SER A 132 9.35 7.55 24.10
N THR A 133 9.46 6.26 23.77
CA THR A 133 10.31 5.37 24.58
C THR A 133 11.77 5.73 24.36
N ASN A 134 12.30 6.49 25.32
CA ASN A 134 13.71 6.83 25.48
C ASN A 134 14.60 5.59 25.24
N ILE A 135 15.38 5.63 24.18
CA ILE A 135 16.61 4.85 24.06
C ILE A 135 17.56 5.42 25.13
N PRO A 136 18.06 4.63 26.10
CA PRO A 136 19.12 5.12 26.97
C PRO A 136 20.34 5.41 26.09
N GLU A 137 20.79 6.66 26.07
CA GLU A 137 22.12 6.96 25.55
C GLU A 137 23.13 6.29 26.48
N ASP A 138 23.89 5.33 25.96
CA ASP A 138 25.07 4.81 26.63
C ASP A 138 26.07 5.97 26.77
N GLU A 139 26.19 6.53 27.97
CA GLU A 139 27.25 7.47 28.30
C GLU A 139 28.61 6.76 28.16
N ASP A 140 29.42 7.26 27.23
CA ASP A 140 30.87 7.16 27.22
C ASP A 140 31.42 7.42 28.63
N ASN A 141 32.06 6.42 29.22
CA ASN A 141 32.92 6.63 30.38
C ASN A 141 34.38 6.46 29.95
N SER A 142 35.16 7.52 30.21
CA SER A 142 36.61 7.63 29.97
C SER A 142 37.43 6.57 30.70
#